data_AF-A0A842XUT9-F1
#
_entry.id   AF-A0A842XUT9-F1
#
_cell.length_a   1.000
_cell.length_b   1.000
_cell.length_c   1.000
_cell.angle_alpha   90.00
_cell.angle_beta   90.00
_cell.angle_gamma   90.00
#
_symmetry.space_group_name_H-M   'P 1'
#
loop_
_entity.id
_entity.type
_entity.pdbx_description
1 polymer ?
#
loop_
_entity_poly.entity_id
_entity_poly.type
_entity_poly.pdbx_seq_one_letter_code
_entity_poly.pdbx_strand_id
1 'polypeptide(L)'
;MFKRKKPPLILFLLIMSTLTFNIQPVKSEPKTWTVDDDGPADFHTIQDAINAADLGDTIFVKAGTYLEHVEINKTASLVGENPANTILDGEGTIIPIVRIIAPNVTFCNFTVRNTASDWETYGIYVRNTQRVRIINNIVKQTYSGILLENASYCKVFNNTLLNNYAWGIYLRLEGSNNNMIGNSVVGNPTGVYIADSSCQNNTFYHNNFVENQNQISTFGIHTSWDNGAEGNYWSDYTGVDFYGGPYQNETGSDGIGDTPYVINADNQDKYPLMEPWSPIMLVGDVNHDGVVNINDIVLIASIYGCEEGEPYWNPEADLAPPYGKIDIYDLVTCVYHYGQTRK
;
A
#
# COMPACT_ATOMS: atom_id res chain seq x y z
N MET A 1 -80.38 45.71 -3.35
CA MET A 1 -80.55 45.07 -2.03
C MET A 1 -80.83 43.56 -2.25
N PHE A 2 -79.79 42.75 -2.42
CA PHE A 2 -79.90 41.30 -2.58
C PHE A 2 -79.14 40.61 -1.44
N LYS A 3 -79.88 40.02 -0.50
CA LYS A 3 -79.33 39.23 0.62
C LYS A 3 -78.95 37.84 0.10
N ARG A 4 -77.65 37.53 0.05
CA ARG A 4 -77.14 36.15 -0.16
C ARG A 4 -77.17 35.40 1.18
N LYS A 5 -77.98 34.33 1.26
CA LYS A 5 -77.92 33.31 2.32
C LYS A 5 -76.68 32.43 2.10
N LYS A 6 -75.87 32.22 3.16
CA LYS A 6 -74.80 31.21 3.17
C LYS A 6 -75.39 29.82 3.43
N PRO A 7 -74.93 28.74 2.77
CA PRO A 7 -75.19 27.37 3.20
C PRO A 7 -74.19 26.94 4.29
N PRO A 8 -74.48 25.88 5.07
CA PRO A 8 -73.69 25.49 6.23
C PRO A 8 -72.45 24.67 5.85
N LEU A 9 -71.50 24.74 6.79
CA LEU A 9 -70.24 24.00 6.90
C LEU A 9 -70.45 22.48 6.73
N ILE A 10 -69.71 21.86 5.80
CA ILE A 10 -69.37 20.43 5.88
C ILE A 10 -67.85 20.38 6.04
N LEU A 11 -67.40 20.09 7.26
CA LEU A 11 -66.01 19.91 7.62
C LEU A 11 -65.62 18.47 7.23
N PHE A 12 -64.96 18.29 6.08
CA PHE A 12 -64.31 17.02 5.76
C PHE A 12 -62.94 17.01 6.46
N LEU A 13 -62.84 16.29 7.59
CA LEU A 13 -61.57 16.00 8.23
C LEU A 13 -60.84 14.94 7.38
N LEU A 14 -59.94 15.39 6.51
CA LEU A 14 -58.96 14.51 5.85
C LEU A 14 -57.88 14.16 6.86
N ILE A 15 -57.98 12.95 7.44
CA ILE A 15 -56.88 12.35 8.19
C ILE A 15 -55.78 12.03 7.18
N MET A 16 -54.85 12.97 6.97
CA MET A 16 -53.56 12.64 6.36
C MET A 16 -52.75 11.88 7.41
N SER A 17 -52.85 10.55 7.41
CA SER A 17 -51.86 9.72 8.06
C SER A 17 -50.56 9.88 7.26
N THR A 18 -49.62 10.69 7.75
CA THR A 18 -48.27 10.67 7.22
C THR A 18 -47.68 9.30 7.55
N LEU A 19 -47.64 8.40 6.57
CA LEU A 19 -46.79 7.23 6.64
C LEU A 19 -45.34 7.75 6.64
N THR A 20 -44.77 7.89 7.83
CA THR A 20 -43.34 8.07 7.99
C THR A 20 -42.69 6.71 7.74
N PHE A 21 -42.17 6.48 6.53
CA PHE A 21 -41.25 5.37 6.30
C PHE A 21 -39.97 5.68 7.07
N ASN A 22 -39.75 4.94 8.16
CA ASN A 22 -38.48 4.92 8.86
C ASN A 22 -37.51 4.07 8.02
N ILE A 23 -37.03 4.62 6.91
CA ILE A 23 -35.96 4.00 6.12
C ILE A 23 -34.68 4.28 6.90
N GLN A 24 -34.33 3.37 7.81
CA GLN A 24 -32.95 3.35 8.27
C GLN A 24 -32.09 3.02 7.05
N PRO A 25 -31.00 3.77 6.78
CA PRO A 25 -30.04 3.34 5.78
C PRO A 25 -29.53 1.97 6.22
N VAL A 26 -29.86 0.94 5.46
CA VAL A 26 -29.23 -0.37 5.61
C VAL A 26 -27.78 -0.15 5.22
N LYS A 27 -26.92 -0.01 6.22
CA LYS A 27 -25.49 -0.09 6.04
C LYS A 27 -25.21 -1.58 5.85
N SER A 28 -25.14 -2.06 4.60
CA SER A 28 -24.67 -3.43 4.39
C SER A 28 -23.25 -3.51 4.93
N GLU A 29 -22.98 -4.54 5.72
CA GLU A 29 -21.62 -4.80 6.15
C GLU A 29 -20.80 -5.22 4.92
N PRO A 30 -19.54 -4.76 4.81
CA PRO A 30 -18.67 -5.17 3.71
C PRO A 30 -18.59 -6.68 3.59
N LYS A 31 -18.81 -7.20 2.38
CA LYS A 31 -18.67 -8.63 2.08
C LYS A 31 -17.28 -8.91 1.50
N THR A 32 -16.79 -10.12 1.72
CA THR A 32 -15.66 -10.69 0.98
C THR A 32 -16.15 -11.57 -0.16
N TRP A 33 -15.68 -11.29 -1.38
CA TRP A 33 -15.84 -12.13 -2.57
C TRP A 33 -14.55 -12.88 -2.85
N THR A 34 -14.63 -14.18 -3.16
CA THR A 34 -13.46 -14.97 -3.54
C THR A 34 -13.30 -15.07 -5.05
N VAL A 35 -12.05 -15.02 -5.52
CA VAL A 35 -11.68 -15.25 -6.92
C VAL A 35 -10.64 -16.35 -7.00
N ASP A 36 -10.85 -17.31 -7.89
CA ASP A 36 -9.93 -18.44 -8.13
C ASP A 36 -10.06 -18.88 -9.60
N ASP A 37 -8.94 -18.94 -10.33
CA ASP A 37 -8.91 -19.22 -11.78
C ASP A 37 -9.16 -20.69 -12.11
N ASP A 38 -8.84 -21.61 -11.19
CA ASP A 38 -8.99 -23.06 -11.38
C ASP A 38 -9.76 -23.78 -10.26
N GLY A 39 -10.01 -23.10 -9.14
CA GLY A 39 -10.68 -23.65 -7.97
C GLY A 39 -12.09 -23.12 -7.69
N PRO A 40 -12.74 -23.61 -6.62
CA PRO A 40 -14.06 -23.16 -6.21
C PRO A 40 -14.00 -21.75 -5.60
N ALA A 41 -14.68 -20.80 -6.24
CA ALA A 41 -14.79 -19.42 -5.77
C ALA A 41 -16.12 -18.78 -6.17
N ASP A 42 -16.40 -17.58 -5.66
CA ASP A 42 -17.56 -16.80 -6.10
C ASP A 42 -17.42 -16.38 -7.58
N PHE A 43 -16.19 -16.10 -8.02
CA PHE A 43 -15.86 -15.73 -9.40
C PHE A 43 -14.59 -16.43 -9.89
N HIS A 44 -14.46 -16.56 -11.22
CA HIS A 44 -13.25 -17.07 -11.88
C HIS A 44 -12.40 -15.97 -12.54
N THR A 45 -12.87 -14.72 -12.51
CA THR A 45 -12.13 -13.55 -13.01
C THR A 45 -12.18 -12.43 -11.98
N ILE A 46 -11.12 -11.65 -11.92
CA ILE A 46 -11.02 -10.53 -10.98
C ILE A 46 -11.98 -9.42 -11.40
N GLN A 47 -12.11 -9.16 -12.71
CA GLN A 47 -12.98 -8.08 -13.18
C GLN A 47 -14.45 -8.37 -12.90
N ASP A 48 -14.92 -9.63 -12.99
CA ASP A 48 -16.31 -9.96 -12.64
C ASP A 48 -16.60 -9.75 -11.16
N ALA A 49 -15.65 -10.08 -10.27
CA ALA A 49 -15.77 -9.80 -8.85
C ALA A 49 -15.86 -8.29 -8.56
N ILE A 50 -15.05 -7.46 -9.23
CA ILE A 50 -15.15 -5.99 -9.14
C ILE A 50 -16.51 -5.50 -9.63
N ASN A 51 -16.98 -6.04 -10.75
CA ASN A 51 -18.27 -5.68 -11.33
C ASN A 51 -19.45 -6.03 -10.41
N ALA A 52 -19.32 -7.07 -9.58
CA ALA A 52 -20.32 -7.48 -8.60
C ALA A 52 -20.20 -6.79 -7.24
N ALA A 53 -19.01 -6.37 -6.83
CA ALA A 53 -18.74 -5.80 -5.50
C ALA A 53 -19.53 -4.52 -5.20
N ASP A 54 -19.99 -4.38 -3.96
CA ASP A 54 -20.58 -3.15 -3.41
C ASP A 54 -19.51 -2.28 -2.73
N LEU A 55 -19.90 -1.08 -2.29
CA LEU A 55 -18.98 -0.14 -1.65
C LEU A 55 -18.45 -0.70 -0.33
N GLY A 56 -17.11 -0.77 -0.25
CA GLY A 56 -16.38 -1.24 0.92
C GLY A 56 -16.04 -2.73 0.89
N ASP A 57 -16.60 -3.49 -0.05
CA ASP A 57 -16.33 -4.92 -0.19
C ASP A 57 -14.84 -5.22 -0.39
N THR A 58 -14.47 -6.46 -0.06
CA THR A 58 -13.14 -7.01 -0.33
C THR A 58 -13.24 -8.10 -1.38
N ILE A 59 -12.31 -8.10 -2.32
CA ILE A 59 -12.14 -9.12 -3.33
C ILE A 59 -10.82 -9.82 -2.98
N PHE A 60 -10.95 -11.05 -2.50
CA PHE A 60 -9.82 -11.89 -2.12
C PHE A 60 -9.49 -12.85 -3.26
N VAL A 61 -8.29 -12.72 -3.81
CA VAL A 61 -7.84 -13.44 -5.00
C VAL A 61 -6.87 -14.54 -4.59
N LYS A 62 -7.23 -15.79 -4.89
CA LYS A 62 -6.40 -16.96 -4.65
C LYS A 62 -5.18 -16.97 -5.55
N ALA A 63 -4.12 -17.64 -5.09
CA ALA A 63 -2.91 -17.85 -5.87
C ALA A 63 -3.26 -18.48 -7.23
N GLY A 64 -2.72 -17.90 -8.29
CA GLY A 64 -3.14 -18.17 -9.67
C GLY A 64 -2.49 -17.17 -10.62
N THR A 65 -2.59 -17.43 -11.93
CA THR A 65 -2.12 -16.50 -12.96
C THR A 65 -3.28 -15.96 -13.76
N TYR A 66 -3.60 -14.70 -13.53
CA TYR A 66 -4.73 -14.00 -14.12
C TYR A 66 -4.24 -13.17 -15.32
N LEU A 67 -4.68 -13.58 -16.51
CA LEU A 67 -4.39 -12.91 -17.78
C LEU A 67 -5.45 -11.83 -18.04
N GLU A 68 -5.47 -10.82 -17.17
CA GLU A 68 -6.52 -9.80 -17.12
C GLU A 68 -5.98 -8.37 -17.14
N HIS A 69 -6.83 -7.46 -17.61
CA HIS A 69 -6.70 -6.03 -17.38
C HIS A 69 -7.76 -5.60 -16.38
N VAL A 70 -7.31 -5.18 -15.21
CA VAL A 70 -8.19 -4.92 -14.07
C VAL A 70 -8.42 -3.43 -13.93
N GLU A 71 -9.68 -3.01 -14.06
CA GLU A 71 -10.12 -1.65 -13.78
C GLU A 71 -10.90 -1.57 -12.47
N ILE A 72 -10.27 -1.00 -11.45
CA ILE A 72 -10.87 -0.77 -10.13
C ILE A 72 -11.57 0.59 -10.14
N ASN A 73 -12.84 0.55 -10.53
CA ASN A 73 -13.74 1.71 -10.61
C ASN A 73 -14.77 1.79 -9.47
N LYS A 74 -14.68 0.87 -8.50
CA LYS A 74 -15.44 0.90 -7.25
C LYS A 74 -14.51 1.00 -6.05
N THR A 75 -15.00 1.61 -4.97
CA THR A 75 -14.32 1.64 -3.67
C THR A 75 -14.41 0.25 -3.03
N ALA A 76 -13.53 -0.66 -3.47
CA ALA A 76 -13.38 -2.01 -2.96
C ALA A 76 -11.88 -2.30 -2.76
N SER A 77 -11.56 -3.20 -1.82
CA SER A 77 -10.19 -3.66 -1.62
C SER A 77 -9.93 -4.91 -2.47
N LEU A 78 -8.81 -4.96 -3.18
CA LEU A 78 -8.37 -6.10 -3.94
C LEU A 78 -7.10 -6.66 -3.28
N VAL A 79 -7.20 -7.89 -2.77
CA VAL A 79 -6.20 -8.51 -1.89
C VAL A 79 -5.82 -9.86 -2.47
N GLY A 80 -4.57 -10.01 -2.89
CA GLY A 80 -4.02 -11.29 -3.28
C GLY A 80 -3.70 -12.15 -2.05
N GLU A 81 -3.74 -13.46 -2.23
CA GLU A 81 -3.37 -14.42 -1.19
C GLU A 81 -1.89 -14.30 -0.81
N ASN A 82 -1.02 -14.15 -1.82
CA ASN A 82 0.42 -13.97 -1.64
C ASN A 82 1.06 -13.39 -2.92
N PRO A 83 1.90 -12.34 -2.84
CA PRO A 83 2.53 -11.75 -4.03
C PRO A 83 3.44 -12.71 -4.79
N ALA A 84 3.95 -13.77 -4.16
CA ALA A 84 4.79 -14.76 -4.83
C ALA A 84 4.03 -15.53 -5.93
N ASN A 85 2.74 -15.80 -5.72
CA ASN A 85 1.95 -16.72 -6.55
C ASN A 85 0.60 -16.15 -7.01
N THR A 86 0.21 -14.94 -6.59
CA THR A 86 -1.00 -14.26 -7.10
C THR A 86 -0.58 -13.27 -8.18
N ILE A 87 -0.69 -13.67 -9.44
CA ILE A 87 -0.03 -12.98 -10.57
C ILE A 87 -1.08 -12.37 -11.50
N LEU A 88 -0.96 -11.06 -11.74
CA LEU A 88 -1.58 -10.38 -12.87
C LEU A 88 -0.55 -10.24 -13.99
N ASP A 89 -0.74 -10.99 -15.06
CA ASP A 89 0.18 -11.04 -16.20
C ASP A 89 -0.42 -10.29 -17.39
N GLY A 90 0.29 -9.27 -17.87
CA GLY A 90 -0.13 -8.45 -18.99
C GLY A 90 0.12 -9.06 -20.36
N GLU A 91 0.86 -10.17 -20.48
CA GLU A 91 1.19 -10.84 -21.76
C GLU A 91 1.72 -9.90 -22.87
N GLY A 92 2.49 -8.88 -22.49
CA GLY A 92 3.00 -7.89 -23.44
C GLY A 92 1.95 -6.85 -23.89
N THR A 93 0.93 -6.62 -23.07
CA THR A 93 -0.14 -5.64 -23.35
C THR A 93 0.39 -4.23 -23.55
N ILE A 94 -0.33 -3.46 -24.35
CA ILE A 94 -0.09 -2.04 -24.60
C ILE A 94 -1.00 -1.12 -23.77
N ILE A 95 -1.70 -1.67 -22.77
CA ILE A 95 -2.50 -0.89 -21.81
C ILE A 95 -2.07 -1.22 -20.38
N PRO A 96 -2.47 -0.41 -19.39
CA PRO A 96 -2.15 -0.71 -17.99
C PRO A 96 -2.75 -2.04 -17.53
N ILE A 97 -2.00 -2.81 -16.75
CA ILE A 97 -2.49 -4.09 -16.20
C ILE A 97 -3.51 -3.83 -15.09
N VAL A 98 -3.18 -2.93 -14.17
CA VAL A 98 -4.08 -2.49 -13.11
C VAL A 98 -4.34 -1.00 -13.25
N ARG A 99 -5.59 -0.61 -13.44
CA ARG A 99 -6.04 0.79 -13.45
C ARG A 99 -6.93 1.06 -12.26
N ILE A 100 -6.55 2.00 -11.40
CA ILE A 100 -7.31 2.40 -10.22
C ILE A 100 -7.83 3.82 -10.40
N ILE A 101 -9.16 3.95 -10.52
CA ILE A 101 -9.84 5.24 -10.68
C ILE A 101 -10.83 5.54 -9.55
N ALA A 102 -11.15 4.55 -8.71
CA ALA A 102 -11.94 4.76 -7.50
C ALA A 102 -11.08 5.22 -6.32
N PRO A 103 -11.64 6.01 -5.39
CA PRO A 103 -10.94 6.42 -4.17
C PRO A 103 -11.07 5.35 -3.08
N ASN A 104 -10.21 5.44 -2.07
CA ASN A 104 -10.21 4.55 -0.89
C ASN A 104 -10.07 3.05 -1.24
N VAL A 105 -9.25 2.75 -2.25
CA VAL A 105 -8.94 1.39 -2.69
C VAL A 105 -7.68 0.89 -1.97
N THR A 106 -7.68 -0.36 -1.54
CA THR A 106 -6.45 -1.09 -1.20
C THR A 106 -6.16 -2.11 -2.29
N PHE A 107 -4.95 -2.10 -2.83
CA PHE A 107 -4.44 -3.09 -3.77
C PHE A 107 -3.17 -3.70 -3.19
N CYS A 108 -3.21 -4.97 -2.78
CA CYS A 108 -2.06 -5.58 -2.11
C CYS A 108 -1.88 -7.06 -2.39
N ASN A 109 -0.64 -7.53 -2.20
CA ASN A 109 -0.23 -8.93 -2.30
C ASN A 109 -0.29 -9.54 -3.71
N PHE A 110 0.02 -8.75 -4.74
CA PHE A 110 0.09 -9.24 -6.12
C PHE A 110 1.52 -9.16 -6.69
N THR A 111 1.83 -10.06 -7.62
CA THR A 111 2.81 -9.78 -8.67
C THR A 111 2.08 -9.18 -9.87
N VAL A 112 2.56 -8.05 -10.40
CA VAL A 112 2.06 -7.42 -11.64
C VAL A 112 3.22 -7.38 -12.64
N ARG A 113 3.06 -7.98 -13.84
CA ARG A 113 4.18 -8.10 -14.78
C ARG A 113 3.82 -8.13 -16.25
N ASN A 114 4.84 -7.96 -17.09
CA ASN A 114 4.82 -8.19 -18.54
C ASN A 114 3.90 -7.23 -19.32
N THR A 115 4.20 -5.94 -19.31
CA THR A 115 3.67 -5.04 -20.36
C THR A 115 4.59 -5.03 -21.58
N ALA A 116 4.14 -4.46 -22.69
CA ALA A 116 5.04 -4.03 -23.74
C ALA A 116 6.03 -2.98 -23.21
N SER A 117 7.18 -2.82 -23.86
CA SER A 117 8.11 -1.71 -23.59
C SER A 117 7.68 -0.45 -24.36
N ASP A 118 6.44 -0.02 -24.17
CA ASP A 118 5.83 1.16 -24.80
C ASP A 118 5.42 2.18 -23.73
N TRP A 119 5.53 3.46 -24.05
CA TRP A 119 5.50 4.58 -23.10
C TRP A 119 4.12 4.86 -22.47
N GLU A 120 3.07 4.29 -23.05
CA GLU A 120 1.70 4.35 -22.54
C GLU A 120 1.31 3.14 -21.67
N THR A 121 2.27 2.26 -21.35
CA THR A 121 2.02 1.05 -20.58
C THR A 121 2.50 1.16 -19.14
N TYR A 122 1.70 0.66 -18.19
CA TYR A 122 1.96 0.80 -16.76
C TYR A 122 1.60 -0.52 -16.05
N GLY A 123 2.38 -0.93 -15.05
CA GLY A 123 1.99 -2.04 -14.18
C GLY A 123 0.75 -1.66 -13.39
N ILE A 124 0.89 -0.66 -12.52
CA ILE A 124 -0.20 -0.11 -11.70
C ILE A 124 -0.36 1.37 -12.01
N TYR A 125 -1.54 1.76 -12.47
CA TYR A 125 -1.88 3.13 -12.84
C TYR A 125 -3.01 3.68 -11.97
N VAL A 126 -2.66 4.61 -11.07
CA VAL A 126 -3.62 5.36 -10.26
C VAL A 126 -3.90 6.68 -10.92
N ARG A 127 -5.17 6.94 -11.26
CA ARG A 127 -5.55 8.11 -12.04
C ARG A 127 -6.72 8.87 -11.43
N ASN A 128 -6.59 10.19 -11.31
CA ASN A 128 -7.69 11.11 -10.96
C ASN A 128 -8.45 10.70 -9.69
N THR A 129 -7.71 10.26 -8.66
CA THR A 129 -8.32 9.69 -7.46
C THR A 129 -7.48 9.95 -6.22
N GLN A 130 -7.93 9.47 -5.05
CA GLN A 130 -7.25 9.73 -3.79
C GLN A 130 -7.40 8.59 -2.79
N ARG A 131 -6.50 8.56 -1.80
CA ARG A 131 -6.52 7.60 -0.69
C ARG A 131 -6.39 6.15 -1.15
N VAL A 132 -5.59 5.91 -2.19
CA VAL A 132 -5.27 4.56 -2.65
C VAL A 132 -4.08 4.01 -1.87
N ARG A 133 -4.15 2.74 -1.47
CA ARG A 133 -3.09 2.02 -0.77
C ARG A 133 -2.56 0.93 -1.69
N ILE A 134 -1.32 1.04 -2.13
CA ILE A 134 -0.61 0.02 -2.93
C ILE A 134 0.42 -0.62 -2.01
N ILE A 135 0.19 -1.86 -1.60
CA ILE A 135 0.94 -2.48 -0.49
C ILE A 135 1.47 -3.86 -0.88
N ASN A 136 2.73 -4.16 -0.56
CA ASN A 136 3.28 -5.52 -0.65
C ASN A 136 3.08 -6.17 -2.03
N ASN A 137 3.28 -5.39 -3.10
CA ASN A 137 3.23 -5.89 -4.47
C ASN A 137 4.62 -6.00 -5.06
N ILE A 138 4.79 -6.95 -5.97
CA ILE A 138 5.98 -7.07 -6.82
C ILE A 138 5.59 -6.58 -8.22
N VAL A 139 6.18 -5.49 -8.69
CA VAL A 139 5.93 -4.96 -10.05
C VAL A 139 7.20 -5.01 -10.87
N LYS A 140 7.18 -5.79 -11.95
CA LYS A 140 8.38 -6.06 -12.75
C LYS A 140 8.10 -6.21 -14.23
N GLN A 141 9.09 -5.92 -15.07
CA GLN A 141 8.95 -6.09 -16.52
C GLN A 141 7.73 -5.34 -17.07
N THR A 142 7.47 -4.16 -16.52
CA THR A 142 6.48 -3.20 -17.02
C THR A 142 7.19 -1.95 -17.50
N TYR A 143 6.60 -1.10 -18.33
CA TYR A 143 7.29 0.12 -18.74
C TYR A 143 7.50 1.08 -17.57
N SER A 144 6.43 1.47 -16.89
CA SER A 144 6.53 2.04 -15.54
C SER A 144 5.90 1.11 -14.52
N GLY A 145 6.56 0.90 -13.38
CA GLY A 145 6.03 0.06 -12.30
C GLY A 145 4.72 0.63 -11.73
N ILE A 146 4.81 1.77 -11.06
CA ILE A 146 3.66 2.46 -10.47
C ILE A 146 3.59 3.90 -10.99
N LEU A 147 2.45 4.29 -11.56
CA LEU A 147 2.15 5.67 -11.94
C LEU A 147 1.06 6.27 -11.05
N LEU A 148 1.34 7.42 -10.46
CA LEU A 148 0.38 8.30 -9.78
C LEU A 148 0.15 9.56 -10.64
N GLU A 149 -0.97 9.59 -11.37
CA GLU A 149 -1.40 10.74 -12.17
C GLU A 149 -2.61 11.41 -11.54
N ASN A 150 -2.48 12.69 -11.16
CA ASN A 150 -3.55 13.43 -10.47
C ASN A 150 -4.13 12.61 -9.30
N ALA A 151 -3.20 12.03 -8.53
CA ALA A 151 -3.49 11.12 -7.44
C ALA A 151 -2.93 11.69 -6.14
N SER A 152 -3.75 11.74 -5.09
CA SER A 152 -3.38 12.38 -3.83
C SER A 152 -3.68 11.55 -2.60
N TYR A 153 -2.93 11.79 -1.52
CA TYR A 153 -3.09 11.08 -0.24
C TYR A 153 -2.97 9.56 -0.37
N CYS A 154 -2.22 9.08 -1.37
CA CYS A 154 -1.97 7.66 -1.58
C CYS A 154 -0.79 7.19 -0.73
N LYS A 155 -0.80 5.91 -0.37
CA LYS A 155 0.29 5.22 0.31
C LYS A 155 0.82 4.12 -0.60
N VAL A 156 2.07 4.25 -1.04
CA VAL A 156 2.82 3.21 -1.76
C VAL A 156 3.81 2.63 -0.76
N PHE A 157 3.51 1.43 -0.25
CA PHE A 157 4.22 0.87 0.89
C PHE A 157 4.68 -0.57 0.68
N ASN A 158 5.95 -0.84 1.02
CA ASN A 158 6.53 -2.18 0.99
C ASN A 158 6.39 -2.88 -0.38
N ASN A 159 6.46 -2.14 -1.49
CA ASN A 159 6.42 -2.73 -2.82
C ASN A 159 7.84 -2.98 -3.35
N THR A 160 8.01 -4.02 -4.16
CA THR A 160 9.24 -4.30 -4.89
C THR A 160 9.06 -3.95 -6.36
N LEU A 161 9.73 -2.89 -6.84
CA LEU A 161 9.66 -2.43 -8.23
C LEU A 161 10.97 -2.76 -8.94
N LEU A 162 10.95 -3.81 -9.74
CA LEU A 162 12.15 -4.51 -10.20
C LEU A 162 12.25 -4.51 -11.73
N ASN A 163 13.37 -4.00 -12.26
CA ASN A 163 13.72 -4.12 -13.68
C ASN A 163 12.58 -3.72 -14.64
N ASN A 164 11.92 -2.60 -14.35
CA ASN A 164 10.96 -2.00 -15.27
C ASN A 164 11.69 -1.28 -16.41
N TYR A 165 11.03 -1.08 -17.55
CA TYR A 165 11.69 -0.58 -18.77
C TYR A 165 11.97 0.92 -18.77
N ALA A 166 11.38 1.69 -17.85
CA ALA A 166 11.66 3.12 -17.68
C ALA A 166 11.73 3.52 -16.20
N TRP A 167 10.59 3.61 -15.52
CA TRP A 167 10.49 4.16 -14.16
C TRP A 167 10.01 3.10 -13.16
N GLY A 168 10.63 3.06 -11.99
CA GLY A 168 10.06 2.33 -10.85
C GLY A 168 8.75 2.99 -10.41
N ILE A 169 8.85 4.21 -9.89
CA ILE A 169 7.72 5.05 -9.48
C ILE A 169 7.69 6.30 -10.37
N TYR A 170 6.51 6.64 -10.90
CA TYR A 170 6.29 7.81 -11.73
C TYR A 170 5.15 8.68 -11.16
N LEU A 171 5.41 9.97 -10.96
CA LEU A 171 4.44 10.98 -10.53
C LEU A 171 4.31 12.07 -11.61
N ARG A 172 3.07 12.45 -11.93
CA ARG A 172 2.78 13.53 -12.89
C ARG A 172 1.43 14.20 -12.61
N LEU A 173 1.24 15.39 -13.18
CA LEU A 173 -0.07 16.07 -13.24
C LEU A 173 -0.76 16.12 -11.88
N GLU A 174 -0.19 16.83 -10.90
CA GLU A 174 -0.74 16.97 -9.54
C GLU A 174 -0.76 15.66 -8.73
N GLY A 175 0.18 14.73 -9.01
CA GLY A 175 0.49 13.61 -8.13
C GLY A 175 1.14 14.08 -6.83
N SER A 176 0.33 14.51 -5.86
CA SER A 176 0.78 15.29 -4.69
C SER A 176 0.29 14.73 -3.36
N ASN A 177 0.97 15.07 -2.26
CA ASN A 177 0.60 14.62 -0.91
C ASN A 177 0.59 13.09 -0.76
N ASN A 178 1.49 12.38 -1.44
CA ASN A 178 1.59 10.93 -1.38
C ASN A 178 2.79 10.49 -0.54
N ASN A 179 2.69 9.30 0.04
CA ASN A 179 3.72 8.70 0.87
C ASN A 179 4.26 7.41 0.23
N MET A 180 5.57 7.39 -0.02
CA MET A 180 6.31 6.26 -0.56
C MET A 180 7.26 5.76 0.52
N ILE A 181 6.94 4.62 1.13
CA ILE A 181 7.61 4.16 2.35
C ILE A 181 7.96 2.68 2.23
N GLY A 182 9.15 2.26 2.64
CA GLY A 182 9.45 0.82 2.70
C GLY A 182 9.63 0.15 1.34
N ASN A 183 9.64 0.89 0.23
CA ASN A 183 9.66 0.25 -1.10
C ASN A 183 11.09 -0.11 -1.50
N SER A 184 11.25 -1.23 -2.20
CA SER A 184 12.50 -1.62 -2.84
C SER A 184 12.40 -1.33 -4.34
N VAL A 185 13.17 -0.36 -4.82
CA VAL A 185 13.18 0.09 -6.21
C VAL A 185 14.53 -0.27 -6.82
N VAL A 186 14.55 -1.31 -7.65
CA VAL A 186 15.77 -2.03 -8.03
C VAL A 186 15.93 -2.18 -9.53
N GLY A 187 17.10 -1.81 -10.07
CA GLY A 187 17.48 -2.12 -11.45
C GLY A 187 16.65 -1.43 -12.53
N ASN A 188 15.98 -0.31 -12.21
CA ASN A 188 15.20 0.45 -13.19
C ASN A 188 16.10 1.49 -13.90
N PRO A 189 15.83 1.88 -15.16
CA PRO A 189 16.53 2.99 -15.80
C PRO A 189 16.43 4.30 -15.01
N THR A 190 15.30 4.54 -14.34
CA THR A 190 15.19 5.56 -13.31
C THR A 190 14.33 5.05 -12.16
N GLY A 191 14.81 5.16 -10.93
CA GLY A 191 14.09 4.66 -9.75
C GLY A 191 12.78 5.42 -9.52
N VAL A 192 12.86 6.75 -9.35
CA VAL A 192 11.69 7.64 -9.25
C VAL A 192 11.79 8.75 -10.28
N TYR A 193 10.69 8.97 -11.01
CA TYR A 193 10.51 10.13 -11.86
C TYR A 193 9.37 11.01 -11.37
N ILE A 194 9.65 12.30 -11.13
CA ILE A 194 8.62 13.32 -10.84
C ILE A 194 8.64 14.32 -11.99
N ALA A 195 7.61 14.28 -12.84
CA ALA A 195 7.66 14.92 -14.15
C ALA A 195 7.65 16.45 -14.12
N ASP A 196 7.01 17.06 -13.13
CA ASP A 196 6.76 18.50 -13.15
C ASP A 196 6.48 19.06 -11.75
N SER A 197 6.55 20.40 -11.63
CA SER A 197 6.45 21.13 -10.37
C SER A 197 5.04 21.15 -9.76
N SER A 198 4.03 20.61 -10.44
CA SER A 198 2.69 20.42 -9.84
C SER A 198 2.64 19.23 -8.88
N CYS A 199 3.62 18.32 -8.95
CA CYS A 199 3.76 17.20 -8.01
C CYS A 199 4.50 17.68 -6.75
N GLN A 200 3.74 17.90 -5.67
CA GLN A 200 4.22 18.58 -4.46
C GLN A 200 3.89 17.80 -3.20
N ASN A 201 4.64 18.07 -2.13
CA ASN A 201 4.40 17.53 -0.79
C ASN A 201 4.38 15.99 -0.75
N ASN A 202 5.14 15.34 -1.63
CA ASN A 202 5.33 13.91 -1.56
C ASN A 202 6.46 13.59 -0.57
N THR A 203 6.37 12.44 0.09
CA THR A 203 7.36 12.02 1.10
C THR A 203 7.89 10.63 0.75
N PHE A 204 9.22 10.51 0.70
CA PHE A 204 9.96 9.28 0.47
C PHE A 204 10.90 9.05 1.66
N TYR A 205 10.68 8.00 2.43
CA TYR A 205 11.63 7.57 3.47
C TYR A 205 11.56 6.06 3.61
N HIS A 206 12.60 5.45 4.17
CA HIS A 206 12.70 4.00 4.35
C HIS A 206 12.59 3.22 3.02
N ASN A 207 13.00 3.80 1.89
CA ASN A 207 13.03 3.07 0.63
C ASN A 207 14.45 2.59 0.32
N ASN A 208 14.57 1.52 -0.46
CA ASN A 208 15.83 1.03 -1.00
C ASN A 208 15.93 1.39 -2.48
N PHE A 209 16.81 2.32 -2.83
CA PHE A 209 17.13 2.65 -4.21
C PHE A 209 18.43 1.94 -4.61
N VAL A 210 18.30 0.83 -5.34
CA VAL A 210 19.41 -0.11 -5.56
C VAL A 210 19.66 -0.32 -7.05
N GLU A 211 20.87 -0.04 -7.51
CA GLU A 211 21.33 -0.34 -8.87
C GLU A 211 20.41 0.22 -9.99
N ASN A 212 19.68 1.31 -9.73
CA ASN A 212 18.99 2.03 -10.79
C ASN A 212 20.02 2.82 -11.61
N GLN A 213 19.84 2.94 -12.93
CA GLN A 213 20.80 3.69 -13.76
C GLN A 213 20.86 5.17 -13.36
N ASN A 214 19.69 5.71 -12.98
CA ASN A 214 19.56 6.95 -12.24
C ASN A 214 18.65 6.70 -11.04
N GLN A 215 19.08 7.02 -9.82
CA GLN A 215 18.23 6.79 -8.65
C GLN A 215 16.95 7.62 -8.76
N ILE A 216 17.10 8.94 -8.97
CA ILE A 216 15.99 9.90 -8.98
C ILE A 216 16.15 10.90 -10.13
N SER A 217 15.05 11.19 -10.82
CA SER A 217 14.92 12.36 -11.70
C SER A 217 13.68 13.14 -11.27
N THR A 218 13.83 14.38 -10.84
CA THR A 218 12.73 15.16 -10.28
C THR A 218 12.72 16.60 -10.79
N PHE A 219 11.55 17.03 -11.25
CA PHE A 219 11.17 18.43 -11.48
C PHE A 219 10.11 18.89 -10.45
N GLY A 220 9.75 18.02 -9.50
CA GLY A 220 8.84 18.33 -8.41
C GLY A 220 9.47 19.30 -7.40
N ILE A 221 8.61 19.99 -6.67
CA ILE A 221 9.03 20.90 -5.59
C ILE A 221 8.40 20.45 -4.26
N HIS A 222 9.04 20.78 -3.14
CA HIS A 222 8.58 20.38 -1.80
C HIS A 222 8.40 18.85 -1.63
N THR A 223 9.29 18.04 -2.22
CA THR A 223 9.35 16.60 -1.93
C THR A 223 10.31 16.37 -0.78
N SER A 224 9.88 15.66 0.26
CA SER A 224 10.74 15.24 1.36
C SER A 224 11.33 13.87 1.04
N TRP A 225 12.65 13.73 1.17
CA TRP A 225 13.38 12.47 0.99
C TRP A 225 13.82 11.86 2.33
N ASP A 226 13.27 12.38 3.42
CA ASP A 226 13.41 11.88 4.78
C ASP A 226 12.16 12.21 5.59
N ASN A 227 12.05 11.64 6.78
CA ASN A 227 10.97 11.94 7.75
C ASN A 227 11.39 12.95 8.83
N GLY A 228 12.56 13.59 8.68
CA GLY A 228 13.16 14.46 9.68
C GLY A 228 14.04 13.75 10.73
N ALA A 229 14.11 12.42 10.70
CA ALA A 229 14.99 11.62 11.55
C ALA A 229 15.74 10.55 10.74
N GLU A 230 15.08 9.93 9.77
CA GLU A 230 15.60 8.87 8.92
C GLU A 230 15.16 9.09 7.47
N GLY A 231 16.05 8.68 6.56
CA GLY A 231 15.91 8.82 5.12
C GLY A 231 15.71 7.49 4.41
N ASN A 232 16.32 7.39 3.24
CA ASN A 232 16.31 6.22 2.38
C ASN A 232 17.70 5.60 2.30
N TYR A 233 17.76 4.34 1.87
CA TYR A 233 18.99 3.71 1.47
C TYR A 233 19.25 3.96 -0.02
N TRP A 234 20.50 4.31 -0.34
CA TRP A 234 20.96 4.60 -1.69
C TRP A 234 22.20 3.75 -1.97
N SER A 235 22.14 2.84 -2.94
CA SER A 235 23.27 1.95 -3.24
C SER A 235 24.53 2.67 -3.75
N ASP A 236 24.39 3.92 -4.16
CA ASP A 236 25.46 4.82 -4.63
C ASP A 236 25.87 5.87 -3.57
N TYR A 237 25.29 5.86 -2.37
CA TYR A 237 25.75 6.71 -1.28
C TYR A 237 27.11 6.22 -0.77
N THR A 238 28.04 7.15 -0.63
CA THR A 238 29.45 6.89 -0.27
C THR A 238 29.89 7.68 0.96
N GLY A 239 28.93 8.22 1.72
CA GLY A 239 29.20 8.93 2.96
C GLY A 239 29.76 8.02 4.06
N VAL A 240 30.05 8.65 5.19
CA VAL A 240 30.55 7.98 6.39
C VAL A 240 29.52 8.15 7.51
N ASP A 241 29.65 7.32 8.54
CA ASP A 241 28.79 7.29 9.72
C ASP A 241 29.71 7.22 10.96
N PHE A 242 30.17 8.39 11.37
CA PHE A 242 30.99 8.58 12.58
C PHE A 242 30.24 9.36 13.66
N TYR A 243 29.19 10.07 13.28
CA TYR A 243 28.34 10.85 14.14
C TYR A 243 26.92 10.31 14.10
N GLY A 244 26.12 10.75 15.07
CA GLY A 244 24.72 10.42 15.15
C GLY A 244 23.92 11.54 15.77
N GLY A 245 22.71 11.18 16.18
CA GLY A 245 21.74 12.10 16.75
C GLY A 245 21.00 12.93 15.69
N PRO A 246 20.04 13.78 16.11
CA PRO A 246 19.10 14.43 15.19
C PRO A 246 19.73 15.36 14.14
N TYR A 247 20.99 15.75 14.34
CA TYR A 247 21.74 16.63 13.44
C TYR A 247 23.04 16.01 12.94
N GLN A 248 23.26 14.71 13.20
CA GLN A 248 24.45 13.97 12.75
C GLN A 248 25.75 14.67 13.17
N ASN A 249 25.81 15.07 14.45
CA ASN A 249 26.92 15.84 15.02
C ASN A 249 27.35 15.39 16.43
N GLU A 250 26.73 14.34 16.96
CA GLU A 250 27.11 13.72 18.22
C GLU A 250 28.05 12.55 17.93
N THR A 251 29.16 12.39 18.64
CA THR A 251 30.11 11.30 18.35
C THR A 251 29.49 9.92 18.58
N GLY A 252 29.63 9.03 17.61
CA GLY A 252 29.14 7.66 17.65
C GLY A 252 28.19 7.39 16.48
N SER A 253 28.41 6.28 15.78
CA SER A 253 27.62 5.89 14.61
C SER A 253 26.21 5.46 15.00
N ASP A 254 25.20 5.87 14.23
CA ASP A 254 23.80 5.49 14.43
C ASP A 254 23.13 4.86 13.19
N GLY A 255 23.91 4.46 12.19
CA GLY A 255 23.39 3.83 10.97
C GLY A 255 22.83 4.82 9.96
N ILE A 256 22.93 6.12 10.24
CA ILE A 256 22.59 7.22 9.35
C ILE A 256 23.88 7.87 8.87
N GLY A 257 23.91 8.29 7.62
CA GLY A 257 25.07 8.96 7.05
C GLY A 257 25.24 10.39 7.56
N ASP A 258 26.47 10.74 7.92
CA ASP A 258 26.86 12.05 8.47
C ASP A 258 26.60 13.23 7.51
N THR A 259 26.41 12.93 6.22
CA THR A 259 26.21 13.94 5.17
C THR A 259 24.96 13.63 4.34
N PRO A 260 24.17 14.64 3.93
CA PRO A 260 23.00 14.42 3.09
C PRO A 260 23.34 13.73 1.76
N TYR A 261 22.45 12.86 1.27
CA TYR A 261 22.44 12.44 -0.12
C TYR A 261 21.78 13.53 -0.97
N VAL A 262 22.57 14.18 -1.82
CA VAL A 262 22.12 15.32 -2.64
C VAL A 262 21.61 14.82 -3.99
N ILE A 263 20.31 14.96 -4.23
CA ILE A 263 19.68 14.63 -5.52
C ILE A 263 19.86 15.81 -6.49
N ASN A 264 19.54 17.02 -6.03
CA ASN A 264 19.82 18.29 -6.71
C ASN A 264 19.79 19.46 -5.71
N ALA A 265 19.89 20.70 -6.19
CA ALA A 265 19.97 21.89 -5.33
C ALA A 265 18.79 22.06 -4.35
N ASP A 266 17.60 21.55 -4.71
CA ASP A 266 16.37 21.71 -3.95
C ASP A 266 15.88 20.39 -3.31
N ASN A 267 16.55 19.26 -3.59
CA ASN A 267 16.15 17.93 -3.17
C ASN A 267 17.35 17.20 -2.56
N GLN A 268 17.23 16.90 -1.27
CA GLN A 268 18.22 16.11 -0.54
C GLN A 268 17.51 15.22 0.47
N ASP A 269 18.07 14.04 0.67
CA ASP A 269 17.81 13.21 1.83
C ASP A 269 18.84 13.57 2.89
N LYS A 270 18.41 14.13 4.01
CA LYS A 270 19.32 14.60 5.07
C LYS A 270 19.83 13.48 5.95
N TYR A 271 19.17 12.33 5.93
CA TYR A 271 19.41 11.22 6.85
C TYR A 271 19.53 9.91 6.07
N PRO A 272 20.43 9.82 5.07
CA PRO A 272 20.55 8.62 4.24
C PRO A 272 20.94 7.42 5.12
N LEU A 273 20.30 6.28 4.91
CA LEU A 273 20.59 5.07 5.66
C LEU A 273 21.89 4.43 5.15
N MET A 274 22.74 3.96 6.07
CA MET A 274 23.99 3.28 5.74
C MET A 274 23.79 1.84 5.26
N GLU A 275 22.68 1.21 5.64
CA GLU A 275 22.29 -0.13 5.25
C GLU A 275 20.90 -0.13 4.59
N PRO A 276 20.60 -1.11 3.72
CA PRO A 276 19.27 -1.25 3.15
C PRO A 276 18.19 -1.22 4.22
N TRP A 277 17.16 -0.39 4.01
CA TRP A 277 15.92 -0.47 4.77
C TRP A 277 15.32 -1.86 4.59
N SER A 278 15.42 -2.66 5.63
CA SER A 278 14.54 -3.78 5.78
C SER A 278 13.42 -3.31 6.70
N PRO A 279 12.14 -3.51 6.38
CA PRO A 279 11.14 -3.63 7.42
C PRO A 279 11.53 -4.88 8.20
N ILE A 280 12.52 -4.75 9.10
CA ILE A 280 12.99 -5.84 9.94
C ILE A 280 11.77 -6.19 10.80
N MET A 281 11.04 -7.22 10.41
CA MET A 281 10.40 -8.07 11.39
C MET A 281 11.57 -8.70 12.12
N LEU A 282 11.93 -8.12 13.26
CA LEU A 282 12.82 -8.84 14.15
C LEU A 282 12.02 -10.10 14.46
N VAL A 283 12.58 -11.27 14.16
CA VAL A 283 11.91 -12.53 14.50
C VAL A 283 11.64 -12.46 16.01
N GLY A 284 10.36 -12.46 16.41
CA GLY A 284 9.96 -12.22 17.80
C GLY A 284 9.50 -10.80 18.18
N ASP A 285 9.58 -9.77 17.33
CA ASP A 285 8.98 -8.44 17.54
C ASP A 285 7.53 -8.46 17.03
N VAL A 286 6.69 -9.13 17.80
CA VAL A 286 5.28 -9.41 17.50
C VAL A 286 4.42 -8.15 17.59
N ASN A 287 4.84 -7.16 18.37
CA ASN A 287 4.13 -5.88 18.49
C ASN A 287 4.62 -4.81 17.50
N HIS A 288 5.72 -5.08 16.79
CA HIS A 288 6.38 -4.20 15.82
C HIS A 288 6.85 -2.86 16.40
N ASP A 289 7.23 -2.84 17.69
CA ASP A 289 7.81 -1.67 18.37
C ASP A 289 9.29 -1.46 18.04
N GLY A 290 9.88 -2.39 17.26
CA GLY A 290 11.28 -2.35 16.85
C GLY A 290 12.23 -2.94 17.90
N VAL A 291 11.72 -3.57 18.95
CA VAL A 291 12.50 -4.20 20.03
C VAL A 291 11.87 -5.53 20.45
N VAL A 292 12.57 -6.64 20.26
CA VAL A 292 12.12 -7.93 20.82
C VAL A 292 12.26 -7.91 22.33
N ASN A 293 11.15 -7.79 23.04
CA ASN A 293 11.14 -7.63 24.48
C ASN A 293 10.01 -8.44 25.15
N ILE A 294 9.80 -8.19 26.44
CA ILE A 294 8.84 -8.96 27.24
C ILE A 294 7.40 -8.75 26.75
N ASN A 295 7.09 -7.61 26.13
CA ASN A 295 5.77 -7.33 25.59
C ASN A 295 5.45 -8.28 24.42
N ASP A 296 6.43 -8.63 23.59
CA ASP A 296 6.23 -9.60 22.51
C ASP A 296 6.00 -11.01 23.03
N ILE A 297 6.80 -11.43 24.02
CA ILE A 297 6.62 -12.72 24.68
C ILE A 297 5.23 -12.80 25.31
N VAL A 298 4.76 -11.71 25.95
CA VAL A 298 3.43 -11.65 26.56
C VAL A 298 2.34 -11.76 25.49
N LEU A 299 2.52 -11.17 24.31
CA LEU A 299 1.57 -11.30 23.21
C LEU A 299 1.47 -12.75 22.74
N ILE A 300 2.59 -13.43 22.45
CA ILE A 300 2.61 -14.84 22.06
C ILE A 300 1.97 -15.71 23.16
N ALA A 301 2.36 -15.49 24.42
CA ALA A 301 1.82 -16.24 25.55
C ALA A 301 0.32 -16.03 25.75
N SER A 302 -0.22 -14.86 25.41
CA SER A 302 -1.65 -14.55 25.57
C SER A 302 -2.55 -15.30 24.59
N ILE A 303 -1.99 -15.78 23.48
CA ILE A 303 -2.68 -16.56 22.44
C ILE A 303 -2.09 -17.98 22.29
N TYR A 304 -1.34 -18.44 23.29
CA TYR A 304 -0.71 -19.77 23.26
C TYR A 304 -1.76 -20.87 23.07
N GLY A 305 -1.51 -21.75 22.10
CA GLY A 305 -2.40 -22.85 21.71
C GLY A 305 -3.45 -22.48 20.67
N CYS A 306 -3.53 -21.21 20.24
CA CYS A 306 -4.41 -20.77 19.16
C CYS A 306 -3.95 -21.37 17.82
N GLU A 307 -4.92 -21.83 17.03
CA GLU A 307 -4.69 -22.42 15.70
C GLU A 307 -5.17 -21.48 14.58
N GLU A 308 -4.62 -21.67 13.37
CA GLU A 308 -4.97 -20.84 12.21
C GLU A 308 -6.47 -20.86 11.94
N GLY A 309 -7.07 -19.66 11.83
CA GLY A 309 -8.50 -19.47 11.62
C GLY A 309 -9.35 -19.36 12.89
N GLU A 310 -8.77 -19.54 14.08
CA GLU A 310 -9.46 -19.28 15.35
C GLU A 310 -9.56 -17.78 15.68
N PRO A 311 -10.55 -17.37 16.49
CA PRO A 311 -10.57 -16.03 17.05
C PRO A 311 -9.27 -15.77 17.83
N TYR A 312 -8.64 -14.62 17.60
CA TYR A 312 -7.35 -14.22 18.20
C TYR A 312 -6.10 -14.86 17.57
N TRP A 313 -6.24 -15.58 16.44
CA TRP A 313 -5.09 -15.96 15.62
C TRP A 313 -4.27 -14.74 15.23
N ASN A 314 -2.97 -14.77 15.52
CA ASN A 314 -2.01 -13.77 15.08
C ASN A 314 -0.89 -14.46 14.29
N PRO A 315 -0.83 -14.29 12.96
CA PRO A 315 0.23 -14.89 12.15
C PRO A 315 1.62 -14.37 12.52
N GLU A 316 1.73 -13.17 13.10
CA GLU A 316 3.00 -12.60 13.56
C GLU A 316 3.58 -13.32 14.79
N ALA A 317 2.78 -14.15 15.45
CA ALA A 317 3.20 -14.96 16.59
C ALA A 317 3.56 -16.41 16.21
N ASP A 318 3.33 -16.84 14.97
CA ASP A 318 3.65 -18.16 14.43
C ASP A 318 5.06 -18.14 13.80
N LEU A 319 6.07 -18.16 14.68
CA LEU A 319 7.45 -17.83 14.36
C LEU A 319 8.27 -19.06 13.92
N ALA A 320 7.85 -20.28 14.24
CA ALA A 320 8.63 -21.49 14.02
C ALA A 320 7.80 -22.71 13.64
N PRO A 321 8.35 -23.62 12.80
CA PRO A 321 7.63 -24.83 12.42
C PRO A 321 7.44 -25.78 13.63
N PRO A 322 6.30 -26.50 13.70
CA PRO A 322 5.24 -26.55 12.68
C PRO A 322 4.31 -25.33 12.69
N TYR A 323 4.14 -24.70 11.53
CA TYR A 323 3.25 -23.54 11.36
C TYR A 323 1.77 -23.91 11.45
N GLY A 324 0.93 -22.90 11.70
CA GLY A 324 -0.53 -23.01 11.83
C GLY A 324 -1.00 -23.21 13.27
N LYS A 325 -0.11 -23.12 14.26
CA LYS A 325 -0.41 -23.24 15.68
C LYS A 325 0.61 -22.49 16.52
N ILE A 326 0.12 -21.62 17.41
CA ILE A 326 0.98 -20.95 18.39
C ILE A 326 1.39 -21.94 19.48
N ASP A 327 2.66 -22.31 19.52
CA ASP A 327 3.19 -23.28 20.46
C ASP A 327 4.52 -22.86 21.11
N ILE A 328 5.18 -23.82 21.76
CA ILE A 328 6.41 -23.56 22.50
C ILE A 328 7.58 -23.18 21.59
N TYR A 329 7.60 -23.64 20.33
CA TYR A 329 8.65 -23.30 19.38
C TYR A 329 8.60 -21.83 19.01
N ASP A 330 7.41 -21.23 18.92
CA ASP A 330 7.25 -19.80 18.67
C ASP A 330 7.73 -18.97 19.83
N LEU A 331 7.31 -19.34 21.05
CA LEU A 331 7.69 -18.64 22.26
C LEU A 331 9.21 -18.74 22.49
N VAL A 332 9.81 -19.92 22.27
CA VAL A 332 11.27 -20.11 22.33
C VAL A 332 11.98 -19.29 21.26
N THR A 333 11.41 -19.19 20.05
CA THR A 333 11.98 -18.39 18.97
C THR A 333 11.97 -16.90 19.34
N CYS A 334 10.86 -16.36 19.84
CA CYS A 334 10.83 -14.99 20.35
C CYS A 334 11.86 -14.73 21.46
N VAL A 335 11.95 -15.64 22.44
CA VAL A 335 12.95 -15.55 23.53
C VAL A 335 14.39 -15.62 23.01
N TYR A 336 14.66 -16.43 21.98
CA TYR A 336 15.98 -16.53 21.37
C TYR A 336 16.44 -15.19 20.77
N HIS A 337 15.49 -14.38 20.31
CA HIS A 337 15.74 -13.05 19.75
C HIS A 337 15.61 -11.91 20.79
N TYR A 338 15.38 -12.21 22.08
CA TYR A 338 15.16 -11.20 23.12
C TYR A 338 16.31 -10.19 23.22
N GLY A 339 15.97 -8.91 23.27
CA GLY A 339 16.89 -7.78 23.35
C GLY A 339 17.45 -7.33 22.00
N GLN A 340 17.05 -7.97 20.90
CA GLN A 340 17.33 -7.43 19.58
C GLN A 340 16.52 -6.14 19.37
N THR A 341 17.19 -5.11 18.88
CA THR A 341 16.56 -3.85 18.49
C THR A 341 16.79 -3.65 17.00
N ARG A 342 15.92 -2.89 16.34
CA ARG A 342 16.29 -2.23 15.10
C ARG A 342 17.50 -1.34 15.41
N LYS A 343 18.54 -1.46 14.57
CA LYS A 343 19.71 -0.60 14.67
C LYS A 343 19.46 0.65 13.86
#